data_AF-A0A3B3R5M8-F1
#
_entry.id   AF-A0A3B3R5M8-F1
#
_cell.length_a   1.000
_cell.length_b   1.000
_cell.length_c   1.000
_cell.angle_alpha   90.00
_cell.angle_beta   90.00
_cell.angle_gamma   90.00
#
_symmetry.space_group_name_H-M   'P 1'
#
loop_
_entity.id
_entity.type
_entity.pdbx_description
1 polymer ?
#
loop_
_entity_poly.entity_id
_entity_poly.type
_entity_poly.pdbx_seq_one_letter_code
_entity_poly.pdbx_strand_id
1 'polypeptide(L)'
;MCVFTSGKMSRWLRCTIVIRNLGTSIKRTANFWSEFQLPFGTGLFFSAPASGFGRGPIQDSAGMDLSDMRKTYKADEECFEEGHLASLDPIKQFGDWFNEAAMCPEVGEPNAMCLATCTKEGIPSARMVLLKGYGHEGFRFFTNYESRKGAELDSNPFACLVFYWEPLNRQIRIEGPVERIPHQSSVDYFQSRPKGSQIAAVVSRQSSVIPSREYLRQKNTELEEKYKNTQVPMPDYWGGYIVKPHMIEFWQGQTNRLHDRIVFLRPNNGGVLGEMQHQAEGGWVYQRLSP
;
A
#
# COMPACT_ATOMS: atom_id res chain seq x y z
N MET A 1 9.23 56.89 -33.77
CA MET A 1 9.03 57.07 -32.32
C MET A 1 8.70 55.69 -31.75
N CYS A 2 9.61 55.18 -30.91
CA CYS A 2 9.52 54.07 -29.95
C CYS A 2 8.18 53.30 -29.83
N VAL A 3 8.09 51.97 -29.69
CA VAL A 3 9.02 50.99 -29.09
C VAL A 3 8.49 49.55 -29.32
N PHE A 4 9.42 48.65 -29.67
CA PHE A 4 9.53 47.19 -29.50
C PHE A 4 8.38 46.22 -29.86
N THR A 5 8.63 45.54 -30.98
CA THR A 5 8.34 44.12 -31.25
C THR A 5 9.28 43.19 -30.47
N SER A 6 8.82 42.02 -30.01
CA SER A 6 9.33 40.72 -30.48
C SER A 6 8.76 39.54 -29.69
N GLY A 7 8.04 38.66 -30.38
CA GLY A 7 8.12 37.23 -30.11
C GLY A 7 9.34 36.65 -30.84
N LYS A 8 9.96 35.61 -30.25
CA LYS A 8 10.69 34.51 -30.91
C LYS A 8 11.20 33.58 -29.80
N MET A 9 10.80 32.31 -29.80
CA MET A 9 11.39 31.20 -30.56
C MET A 9 12.46 30.49 -29.73
N SER A 10 12.09 29.29 -29.31
CA SER A 10 12.88 28.30 -28.59
C SER A 10 14.13 27.94 -29.38
N ARG A 11 15.29 28.12 -28.74
CA ARG A 11 16.60 27.75 -29.28
C ARG A 11 17.03 26.43 -28.64
N TRP A 12 17.07 25.39 -29.46
CA TRP A 12 17.68 24.10 -29.11
C TRP A 12 19.20 24.25 -29.06
N LEU A 13 19.80 24.05 -27.89
CA LEU A 13 21.25 23.93 -27.75
C LEU A 13 21.61 22.44 -27.73
N ARG A 14 22.31 22.00 -28.79
CA ARG A 14 23.06 20.74 -28.83
C ARG A 14 24.19 20.83 -27.81
N CYS A 15 24.20 19.94 -26.82
CA CYS A 15 25.36 19.74 -25.97
C CYS A 15 26.17 18.57 -26.53
N THR A 16 27.37 18.87 -27.01
CA THR A 16 28.36 17.89 -27.49
C THR A 16 29.11 17.32 -26.30
N ILE A 17 29.10 15.99 -26.18
CA ILE A 17 29.85 15.22 -25.18
C ILE A 17 31.35 15.31 -25.49
N VAL A 18 32.16 15.68 -24.51
CA VAL A 18 33.63 15.53 -24.54
C VAL A 18 34.03 14.61 -23.40
N ILE A 19 34.25 13.33 -23.71
CA ILE A 19 34.87 12.36 -22.81
C ILE A 19 36.36 12.38 -23.10
N ARG A 20 37.17 12.87 -22.15
CA ARG A 20 38.64 12.70 -22.16
C ARG A 20 39.01 11.56 -21.22
N ASN A 21 39.44 10.44 -21.79
CA ASN A 21 40.10 9.34 -21.08
C ASN A 21 41.62 9.48 -21.24
N LEU A 22 42.34 9.42 -20.12
CA LEU A 22 43.79 9.21 -20.08
C LEU A 22 44.09 8.04 -19.14
N GLY A 23 44.74 6.99 -19.67
CA GLY A 23 45.68 6.15 -18.92
C GLY A 23 45.18 4.80 -18.37
N THR A 24 45.38 3.73 -19.16
CA THR A 24 45.89 2.37 -18.80
C THR A 24 45.37 1.67 -17.52
N SER A 25 44.84 0.43 -17.53
CA SER A 25 45.53 -0.80 -17.96
C SER A 25 44.60 -2.05 -17.93
N ILE A 26 44.51 -2.73 -19.09
CA ILE A 26 44.65 -4.19 -19.35
C ILE A 26 43.70 -5.27 -18.74
N LYS A 27 43.32 -6.20 -19.66
CA LYS A 27 42.70 -7.57 -19.58
C LYS A 27 41.16 -7.59 -19.58
N ARG A 28 40.44 -8.32 -20.46
CA ARG A 28 40.71 -9.62 -21.10
C ARG A 28 39.74 -9.90 -22.29
N THR A 29 40.29 -10.53 -23.33
CA THR A 29 39.73 -11.52 -24.29
C THR A 29 38.44 -11.25 -25.09
N ALA A 30 38.62 -11.11 -26.41
CA ALA A 30 37.62 -11.25 -27.46
C ALA A 30 37.60 -12.70 -28.00
N ASN A 31 36.41 -13.20 -28.35
CA ASN A 31 36.25 -14.43 -29.15
C ASN A 31 36.07 -14.06 -30.63
N PHE A 32 36.88 -14.70 -31.46
CA PHE A 32 37.02 -14.52 -32.88
C PHE A 32 36.01 -15.42 -33.62
N TRP A 33 35.29 -14.87 -34.59
CA TRP A 33 34.55 -15.63 -35.61
C TRP A 33 35.41 -15.67 -36.87
N SER A 34 35.66 -16.88 -37.40
CA SER A 34 36.28 -17.04 -38.72
C SER A 34 35.32 -17.77 -39.67
N GLU A 35 34.92 -17.05 -40.71
CA GLU A 35 34.30 -17.60 -41.92
C GLU A 35 35.29 -18.52 -42.66
N PHE A 36 34.77 -19.60 -43.24
CA PHE A 36 35.46 -20.36 -44.28
C PHE A 36 34.45 -20.71 -45.38
N GLN A 37 34.86 -20.50 -46.63
CA GLN A 37 34.03 -20.66 -47.83
C GLN A 37 34.65 -21.71 -48.78
N LEU A 38 33.76 -22.55 -49.34
CA LEU A 38 33.80 -23.29 -50.63
C LEU A 38 34.67 -24.58 -50.76
N PRO A 39 34.38 -25.54 -51.69
CA PRO A 39 33.59 -25.40 -52.93
C PRO A 39 32.58 -26.53 -53.30
N PHE A 40 31.97 -26.33 -54.48
CA PHE A 40 30.87 -27.00 -55.20
C PHE A 40 31.00 -28.50 -55.49
N GLY A 41 29.84 -29.18 -55.59
CA GLY A 41 29.69 -30.50 -56.22
C GLY A 41 28.23 -30.97 -56.38
N THR A 42 27.64 -30.71 -57.55
CA THR A 42 26.59 -31.44 -58.30
C THR A 42 25.46 -32.21 -57.57
N GLY A 43 24.26 -31.60 -57.63
CA GLY A 43 22.96 -32.14 -58.05
C GLY A 43 22.52 -33.57 -57.71
N LEU A 44 21.37 -33.67 -57.03
CA LEU A 44 20.27 -34.59 -57.37
C LEU A 44 18.96 -34.04 -56.76
N PHE A 45 17.95 -33.87 -57.60
CA PHE A 45 16.61 -33.40 -57.26
C PHE A 45 15.85 -34.48 -56.49
N PHE A 46 15.28 -34.13 -55.33
CA PHE A 46 14.11 -34.81 -54.78
C PHE A 46 13.08 -33.77 -54.35
N SER A 47 11.91 -33.83 -54.98
CA SER A 47 10.72 -33.07 -54.65
C SER A 47 10.08 -33.59 -53.36
N ALA A 48 9.83 -32.72 -52.39
CA ALA A 48 8.91 -32.96 -51.29
C ALA A 48 8.10 -31.68 -50.99
N PRO A 49 6.82 -31.80 -50.62
CA PRO A 49 5.82 -30.76 -50.80
C PRO A 49 5.87 -29.67 -49.73
N ALA A 50 5.42 -28.48 -50.12
CA ALA A 50 5.18 -27.36 -49.23
C ALA A 50 3.89 -27.57 -48.43
N SER A 51 3.96 -27.49 -47.10
CA SER A 51 2.82 -27.05 -46.28
C SER A 51 3.25 -26.74 -44.84
N GLY A 52 3.14 -25.46 -44.48
CA GLY A 52 2.82 -25.01 -43.13
C GLY A 52 3.92 -25.08 -42.08
N PHE A 53 4.67 -23.99 -41.91
CA PHE A 53 5.23 -23.64 -40.61
C PHE A 53 4.07 -23.42 -39.62
N GLY A 54 3.64 -24.49 -38.96
CA GLY A 54 2.84 -24.38 -37.75
C GLY A 54 3.70 -23.68 -36.70
N ARG A 55 3.40 -22.42 -36.40
CA ARG A 55 3.84 -21.81 -35.14
C ARG A 55 3.23 -22.64 -34.02
N GLY A 56 4.00 -23.56 -33.45
CA GLY A 56 3.68 -24.12 -32.15
C GLY A 56 3.48 -22.98 -31.16
N PRO A 57 2.61 -23.13 -30.15
CA PRO A 57 2.41 -22.10 -29.16
C PRO A 57 3.77 -21.82 -28.52
N ILE A 58 4.21 -20.55 -28.61
CA ILE A 58 5.27 -20.04 -27.76
C ILE A 58 4.68 -20.09 -26.35
N GLN A 59 4.98 -21.15 -25.61
CA GLN A 59 4.77 -21.17 -24.17
C GLN A 59 5.71 -20.12 -23.59
N ASP A 60 5.15 -18.95 -23.27
CA ASP A 60 5.82 -17.96 -22.45
C ASP A 60 5.85 -18.54 -21.02
N SER A 61 6.85 -19.38 -20.73
CA SER A 61 6.93 -20.22 -19.53
C SER A 61 7.32 -19.47 -18.25
N ALA A 62 6.96 -18.18 -18.15
CA ALA A 62 7.20 -17.35 -16.97
C ALA A 62 5.91 -16.99 -16.21
N GLY A 63 4.72 -17.20 -16.81
CA GLY A 63 3.45 -16.92 -16.17
C GLY A 63 2.86 -18.16 -15.49
N MET A 64 2.72 -18.12 -14.17
CA MET A 64 1.86 -19.06 -13.44
C MET A 64 0.42 -18.56 -13.54
N ASP A 65 -0.50 -19.41 -14.02
CA ASP A 65 -1.94 -19.10 -13.98
C ASP A 65 -2.48 -19.32 -12.56
N LEU A 66 -3.16 -18.30 -12.03
CA LEU A 66 -3.71 -18.27 -10.68
C LEU A 66 -5.25 -18.17 -10.69
N SER A 67 -5.91 -18.31 -11.85
CA SER A 67 -7.37 -18.14 -12.01
C SER A 67 -8.20 -19.01 -11.07
N ASP A 68 -7.70 -20.22 -10.78
CA ASP A 68 -8.45 -21.28 -10.07
C ASP A 68 -8.24 -21.25 -8.55
N MET A 69 -7.47 -20.29 -8.03
CA MET A 69 -7.22 -20.17 -6.58
C MET A 69 -8.40 -19.56 -5.79
N ARG A 70 -9.48 -19.16 -6.47
CA ARG A 70 -10.62 -18.50 -5.82
C ARG A 70 -11.39 -19.51 -4.95
N LYS A 71 -11.56 -19.14 -3.68
CA LYS A 71 -12.43 -19.85 -2.74
C LYS A 71 -13.90 -19.50 -2.96
N THR A 72 -14.78 -20.44 -2.62
CA THR A 72 -16.23 -20.19 -2.50
C THR A 72 -16.49 -19.29 -1.29
N TYR A 73 -17.41 -18.33 -1.42
CA TYR A 73 -17.76 -17.37 -0.37
C TYR A 73 -19.17 -17.68 0.18
N LYS A 74 -19.82 -16.70 0.78
CA LYS A 74 -21.22 -16.79 1.22
C LYS A 74 -22.18 -16.99 0.04
N ALA A 75 -23.32 -17.61 0.30
CA ALA A 75 -24.37 -17.83 -0.69
C ALA A 75 -25.30 -16.60 -0.79
N ASP A 76 -26.13 -16.53 -1.82
CA ASP A 76 -27.02 -15.37 -2.08
C ASP A 76 -28.03 -15.17 -0.93
N GLU A 77 -28.38 -16.25 -0.25
CA GLU A 77 -29.26 -16.24 0.93
C GLU A 77 -28.62 -15.55 2.16
N GLU A 78 -27.31 -15.26 2.12
CA GLU A 78 -26.56 -14.54 3.14
C GLU A 78 -26.09 -13.15 2.64
N CYS A 79 -26.84 -12.55 1.71
CA CYS A 79 -26.61 -11.21 1.17
C CYS A 79 -26.47 -10.15 2.29
N PHE A 80 -25.50 -9.25 2.17
CA PHE A 80 -25.34 -8.12 3.09
C PHE A 80 -26.08 -6.89 2.56
N GLU A 81 -27.34 -6.81 2.93
CA GLU A 81 -28.26 -5.73 2.59
C GLU A 81 -28.23 -4.58 3.61
N GLU A 82 -28.82 -3.46 3.25
CA GLU A 82 -28.93 -2.25 4.07
C GLU A 82 -29.65 -2.54 5.40
N GLY A 83 -30.62 -3.45 5.40
CA GLY A 83 -31.30 -3.92 6.61
C GLY A 83 -30.43 -4.79 7.52
N HIS A 84 -29.28 -5.27 7.04
CA HIS A 84 -28.30 -6.04 7.80
C HIS A 84 -27.21 -5.18 8.44
N LEU A 85 -27.23 -3.86 8.22
CA LEU A 85 -26.39 -2.92 8.97
C LEU A 85 -26.77 -2.96 10.45
N ALA A 86 -25.82 -3.27 11.32
CA ALA A 86 -25.97 -3.17 12.76
C ALA A 86 -26.15 -1.73 13.24
N SER A 87 -25.67 -0.74 12.46
CA SER A 87 -25.88 0.69 12.73
C SER A 87 -25.76 1.55 11.49
N LEU A 88 -26.49 2.67 11.47
CA LEU A 88 -26.32 3.74 10.50
C LEU A 88 -25.22 4.75 10.89
N ASP A 89 -24.55 4.55 12.03
CA ASP A 89 -23.26 5.17 12.32
C ASP A 89 -22.13 4.24 11.83
N PRO A 90 -21.34 4.64 10.81
CA PRO A 90 -20.34 3.75 10.23
C PRO A 90 -19.20 3.40 11.19
N ILE A 91 -18.98 4.19 12.24
CA ILE A 91 -18.00 3.84 13.28
C ILE A 91 -18.51 2.69 14.15
N LYS A 92 -19.82 2.69 14.46
CA LYS A 92 -20.45 1.58 15.19
C LYS A 92 -20.53 0.33 14.31
N GLN A 93 -20.85 0.48 13.03
CA GLN A 93 -20.83 -0.63 12.07
C GLN A 93 -19.43 -1.25 11.93
N PHE A 94 -18.37 -0.42 11.91
CA PHE A 94 -16.99 -0.93 11.99
C PHE A 94 -16.77 -1.72 13.28
N GLY A 95 -17.23 -1.22 14.42
CA GLY A 95 -17.07 -1.88 15.71
C GLY A 95 -17.74 -3.24 15.78
N ASP A 96 -18.93 -3.37 15.20
CA ASP A 96 -19.67 -4.63 15.07
C ASP A 96 -18.86 -5.68 14.30
N TRP A 97 -18.44 -5.36 13.07
CA TRP A 97 -17.62 -6.27 12.26
C TRP A 97 -16.25 -6.55 12.87
N PHE A 98 -15.63 -5.57 13.53
CA PHE A 98 -14.36 -5.76 14.23
C PHE A 98 -14.51 -6.74 15.39
N ASN A 99 -15.61 -6.69 16.14
CA ASN A 99 -15.88 -7.64 17.22
C ASN A 99 -16.08 -9.06 16.67
N GLU A 100 -16.82 -9.23 15.58
CA GLU A 100 -16.93 -10.53 14.90
C GLU A 100 -15.56 -11.05 14.47
N ALA A 101 -14.74 -10.21 13.84
CA ALA A 101 -13.37 -10.57 13.44
C ALA A 101 -12.49 -10.94 14.65
N ALA A 102 -12.64 -10.25 15.78
CA ALA A 102 -11.88 -10.54 16.99
C ALA A 102 -12.33 -11.83 17.70
N MET A 103 -13.57 -12.27 17.50
CA MET A 103 -14.10 -13.52 18.03
C MET A 103 -13.84 -14.73 17.10
N CYS A 104 -13.45 -14.49 15.84
CA CYS A 104 -13.14 -15.54 14.86
C CYS A 104 -11.74 -16.14 15.11
N PRO A 105 -11.61 -17.43 15.49
CA PRO A 105 -10.33 -18.06 15.82
C PRO A 105 -9.30 -18.05 14.67
N GLU A 106 -9.78 -18.03 13.42
CA GLU A 106 -8.96 -18.03 12.21
C GLU A 106 -8.37 -16.65 11.88
N VAL A 107 -8.87 -15.58 12.50
CA VAL A 107 -8.36 -14.22 12.33
C VAL A 107 -7.28 -13.95 13.38
N GLY A 108 -6.01 -13.99 12.96
CA GLY A 108 -4.87 -13.81 13.88
C GLY A 108 -4.76 -12.42 14.50
N GLU A 109 -4.70 -11.36 13.67
CA GLU A 109 -4.63 -9.97 14.14
C GLU A 109 -5.78 -9.16 13.49
N PRO A 110 -6.98 -9.12 14.10
CA PRO A 110 -8.13 -8.43 13.52
C PRO A 110 -7.90 -6.92 13.33
N ASN A 111 -6.98 -6.34 14.11
CA ASN A 111 -6.57 -4.94 14.00
C ASN A 111 -5.40 -4.70 13.03
N ALA A 112 -4.91 -5.73 12.33
CA ALA A 112 -3.98 -5.53 11.24
C ALA A 112 -4.69 -4.87 10.04
N MET A 113 -4.08 -3.80 9.54
CA MET A 113 -4.60 -3.04 8.41
C MET A 113 -3.49 -2.66 7.45
N CYS A 114 -3.79 -2.68 6.15
CA CYS A 114 -2.94 -2.06 5.15
C CYS A 114 -3.16 -0.55 5.19
N LEU A 115 -2.08 0.21 5.38
CA LEU A 115 -2.08 1.66 5.29
C LEU A 115 -1.41 2.09 3.98
N ALA A 116 -2.19 2.69 3.09
CA ALA A 116 -1.72 3.30 1.86
C ALA A 116 -1.57 4.82 2.03
N THR A 117 -0.42 5.33 1.59
CA THR A 117 -0.05 6.75 1.58
C THR A 117 0.60 7.08 0.23
N CYS A 118 0.79 8.35 -0.11
CA CYS A 118 1.49 8.72 -1.35
C CYS A 118 2.24 10.04 -1.20
N THR A 119 3.27 10.23 -2.04
CA THR A 119 3.94 11.53 -2.15
C THR A 119 3.02 12.57 -2.79
N LYS A 120 3.38 13.86 -2.74
CA LYS A 120 2.63 14.95 -3.39
C LYS A 120 2.51 14.77 -4.90
N GLU A 121 3.45 14.06 -5.51
CA GLU A 121 3.49 13.73 -6.94
C GLU A 121 2.59 12.54 -7.29
N GLY A 122 1.89 11.96 -6.30
CA GLY A 122 0.98 10.85 -6.51
C GLY A 122 1.66 9.49 -6.61
N ILE A 123 2.87 9.33 -6.06
CA ILE A 123 3.56 8.03 -6.03
C ILE A 123 3.11 7.24 -4.79
N PRO A 124 2.33 6.16 -4.95
CA PRO A 124 1.75 5.46 -3.81
C PRO A 124 2.77 4.54 -3.12
N SER A 125 2.52 4.28 -1.84
CA SER A 125 3.18 3.24 -1.06
C SER A 125 2.25 2.66 -0.01
N ALA A 126 2.40 1.37 0.27
CA ALA A 126 1.53 0.64 1.19
C ALA A 126 2.33 -0.29 2.09
N ARG A 127 1.83 -0.54 3.29
CA ARG A 127 2.40 -1.48 4.27
C ARG A 127 1.36 -1.87 5.33
N MET A 128 1.58 -2.99 5.99
CA MET A 128 0.78 -3.37 7.17
C MET A 128 1.15 -2.53 8.39
N VAL A 129 0.16 -2.10 9.15
CA VAL A 129 0.26 -1.49 10.47
C VAL A 129 -0.86 -2.04 11.37
N LEU A 130 -0.79 -1.79 12.66
CA LEU A 130 -1.84 -2.19 13.60
C LEU A 130 -2.66 -0.97 14.02
N LEU A 131 -3.98 -1.09 13.93
CA LEU A 131 -4.92 -0.15 14.56
C LEU A 131 -4.77 -0.25 16.08
N LYS A 132 -4.63 0.91 16.74
CA LYS A 132 -4.42 1.04 18.19
C LYS A 132 -5.56 1.76 18.91
N GLY A 133 -6.61 2.12 18.18
CA GLY A 133 -7.85 2.66 18.74
C GLY A 133 -8.68 3.30 17.64
N TYR A 134 -9.99 3.31 17.83
CA TYR A 134 -10.93 3.98 16.93
C TYR A 134 -12.07 4.62 17.74
N GLY A 135 -12.83 5.51 17.12
CA GLY A 135 -13.99 6.18 17.70
C GLY A 135 -14.46 7.30 16.79
N HIS A 136 -15.35 8.17 17.29
CA HIS A 136 -15.88 9.29 16.49
C HIS A 136 -14.79 10.23 15.94
N GLU A 137 -13.67 10.36 16.64
CA GLU A 137 -12.49 11.14 16.22
C GLU A 137 -11.73 10.51 15.04
N GLY A 138 -11.88 9.21 14.80
CA GLY A 138 -11.20 8.48 13.72
C GLY A 138 -10.34 7.30 14.19
N PHE A 139 -9.43 6.85 13.32
CA PHE A 139 -8.68 5.60 13.43
C PHE A 139 -7.21 5.86 13.73
N ARG A 140 -6.73 5.42 14.91
CA ARG A 140 -5.40 5.72 15.44
C ARG A 140 -4.40 4.61 15.18
N PHE A 141 -3.20 4.98 14.76
CA PHE A 141 -2.04 4.09 14.65
C PHE A 141 -0.76 4.83 15.04
N PHE A 142 0.31 4.10 15.35
CA PHE A 142 1.56 4.67 15.82
C PHE A 142 2.73 4.26 14.94
N THR A 143 3.67 5.17 14.73
CA THR A 143 4.81 4.95 13.83
C THR A 143 5.98 5.87 14.15
N ASN A 144 7.04 5.73 13.36
CA ASN A 144 8.15 6.67 13.33
C ASN A 144 7.87 7.73 12.25
N TYR A 145 7.85 9.00 12.64
CA TYR A 145 7.61 10.16 11.77
C TYR A 145 8.67 10.33 10.69
N GLU A 146 9.91 9.89 10.92
CA GLU A 146 10.99 9.91 9.92
C GLU A 146 10.92 8.73 8.93
N SER A 147 10.02 7.76 9.12
CA SER A 147 9.84 6.66 8.17
C SER A 147 9.25 7.17 6.84
N ARG A 148 9.35 6.36 5.77
CA ARG A 148 8.75 6.70 4.46
C ARG A 148 7.29 7.13 4.58
N LYS A 149 6.47 6.42 5.37
CA LYS A 149 5.05 6.76 5.58
C LYS A 149 4.86 8.05 6.36
N GLY A 150 5.73 8.32 7.33
CA GLY A 150 5.66 9.53 8.14
C GLY A 150 5.96 10.76 7.28
N ALA A 151 7.03 10.71 6.49
CA ALA A 151 7.37 11.76 5.53
C ALA A 151 6.27 11.98 4.46
N GLU A 152 5.68 10.90 3.95
CA GLU A 152 4.54 10.99 3.03
C GLU A 152 3.33 11.67 3.71
N LEU A 153 2.96 11.28 4.93
CA LEU A 153 1.82 11.86 5.66
C LEU A 153 2.05 13.32 6.08
N ASP A 154 3.27 13.69 6.45
CA ASP A 154 3.59 15.07 6.81
C ASP A 154 3.52 16.01 5.59
N SER A 155 3.87 15.50 4.41
CA SER A 155 3.83 16.27 3.17
C SER A 155 2.44 16.23 2.50
N ASN A 156 1.75 15.11 2.57
CA ASN A 156 0.45 14.86 1.98
C ASN A 156 -0.46 14.13 2.99
N PRO A 157 -1.23 14.88 3.80
CA PRO A 157 -1.93 14.35 4.98
C PRO A 157 -3.23 13.62 4.62
N PHE A 158 -3.15 12.63 3.74
CA PHE A 158 -4.26 11.77 3.34
C PHE A 158 -3.83 10.30 3.35
N ALA A 159 -4.74 9.42 3.74
CA ALA A 159 -4.48 7.99 3.76
C ALA A 159 -5.73 7.17 3.41
N CYS A 160 -5.47 5.93 2.98
CA CYS A 160 -6.46 4.87 2.87
C CYS A 160 -6.05 3.71 3.77
N LEU A 161 -7.01 3.18 4.52
CA LEU A 161 -6.87 1.98 5.35
C LEU A 161 -7.68 0.85 4.72
N VAL A 162 -7.12 -0.36 4.73
CA VAL A 162 -7.83 -1.58 4.32
C VAL A 162 -7.69 -2.65 5.39
N PHE A 163 -8.83 -3.10 5.92
CA PHE A 163 -8.94 -4.31 6.71
C PHE A 163 -9.42 -5.43 5.79
N TYR A 164 -8.82 -6.61 5.89
CA TYR A 164 -9.25 -7.78 5.15
C TYR A 164 -9.24 -8.99 6.08
N TRP A 165 -10.43 -9.49 6.40
CA TRP A 165 -10.62 -10.67 7.23
C TRP A 165 -11.06 -11.81 6.32
N GLU A 166 -10.06 -12.52 5.78
CA GLU A 166 -10.26 -13.61 4.82
C GLU A 166 -11.23 -14.69 5.31
N PRO A 167 -11.20 -15.17 6.57
CA PRO A 167 -12.14 -16.18 7.05
C PRO A 167 -13.61 -15.72 7.01
N LEU A 168 -13.85 -14.42 7.10
CA LEU A 168 -15.19 -13.83 7.07
C LEU A 168 -15.60 -13.37 5.66
N ASN A 169 -14.68 -13.40 4.70
CA ASN A 169 -14.83 -12.81 3.38
C ASN A 169 -15.28 -11.34 3.46
N ARG A 170 -14.69 -10.57 4.39
CA ARG A 170 -15.03 -9.17 4.63
C ARG A 170 -13.84 -8.26 4.39
N GLN A 171 -14.14 -7.10 3.83
CA GLN A 171 -13.19 -6.00 3.69
C GLN A 171 -13.83 -4.71 4.19
N ILE A 172 -13.02 -3.88 4.84
CA ILE A 172 -13.37 -2.50 5.15
C ILE A 172 -12.34 -1.58 4.54
N ARG A 173 -12.78 -0.57 3.79
CA ARG A 173 -11.94 0.53 3.32
C ARG A 173 -12.30 1.81 4.07
N ILE A 174 -11.29 2.58 4.46
CA ILE A 174 -11.47 3.84 5.17
C ILE A 174 -10.56 4.88 4.53
N GLU A 175 -11.12 6.01 4.13
CA GLU A 175 -10.36 7.10 3.51
C GLU A 175 -10.56 8.39 4.31
N GLY A 176 -9.54 9.23 4.33
CA GLY A 176 -9.67 10.58 4.88
C GLY A 176 -8.37 11.29 5.19
N PRO A 177 -8.47 12.54 5.67
CA PRO A 177 -7.32 13.30 6.11
C PRO A 177 -6.69 12.69 7.37
N VAL A 178 -5.39 12.93 7.54
CA VAL A 178 -4.58 12.40 8.63
C VAL A 178 -4.01 13.55 9.46
N GLU A 179 -4.08 13.42 10.78
CA GLU A 179 -3.48 14.36 11.72
C GLU A 179 -2.54 13.62 12.67
N ARG A 180 -1.45 14.28 13.08
CA ARG A 180 -0.67 13.81 14.23
C ARG A 180 -1.51 13.96 15.50
N ILE A 181 -1.50 12.96 16.37
CA ILE A 181 -2.18 13.07 17.67
C ILE A 181 -1.38 13.98 18.61
N PRO A 182 -1.99 14.52 19.68
CA PRO A 182 -1.26 15.32 20.67
C PRO A 182 -0.02 14.58 21.22
N HIS A 183 1.07 15.33 21.46
CA HIS A 183 2.34 14.75 21.93
C HIS A 183 2.15 13.95 23.21
N GLN A 184 1.38 14.47 24.18
CA GLN A 184 1.11 13.77 25.43
C GLN A 184 0.40 12.43 25.20
N SER A 185 -0.57 12.36 24.30
CA SER A 185 -1.23 11.10 23.93
C SER A 185 -0.26 10.09 23.31
N SER A 186 0.77 10.56 22.58
CA SER A 186 1.84 9.70 22.09
C SER A 186 2.73 9.19 23.23
N VAL A 187 3.09 10.06 24.19
CA VAL A 187 3.86 9.68 25.38
C VAL A 187 3.12 8.63 26.20
N ASP A 188 1.85 8.88 26.52
CA ASP A 188 1.03 7.96 27.33
C ASP A 188 0.94 6.58 26.67
N TYR A 189 0.69 6.54 25.36
CA TYR A 189 0.66 5.29 24.62
C TYR A 189 2.05 4.64 24.58
N PHE A 190 3.13 5.38 24.31
CA PHE A 190 4.50 4.84 24.32
C PHE A 190 4.83 4.16 25.65
N GLN A 191 4.51 4.81 26.76
CA GLN A 191 4.81 4.31 28.11
C GLN A 191 3.95 3.10 28.52
N SER A 192 2.76 2.94 27.93
CA SER A 192 1.93 1.75 28.16
C SER A 192 2.42 0.49 27.43
N ARG A 193 3.30 0.63 26.42
CA ARG A 193 3.83 -0.51 25.67
C ARG A 193 4.82 -1.33 26.52
N PRO A 194 4.97 -2.64 26.27
CA PRO A 194 6.02 -3.43 26.90
C PRO A 194 7.40 -2.80 26.71
N LYS A 195 8.27 -2.88 27.72
CA LYS A 195 9.59 -2.23 27.72
C LYS A 195 10.44 -2.60 26.50
N GLY A 196 10.43 -3.87 26.08
CA GLY A 196 11.12 -4.30 24.85
C GLY A 196 10.58 -3.62 23.58
N SER A 197 9.27 -3.33 23.52
CA SER A 197 8.64 -2.58 22.43
C SER A 197 9.05 -1.11 22.42
N GLN A 198 9.22 -0.50 23.61
CA GLN A 198 9.74 0.86 23.75
C GLN A 198 11.20 0.91 23.26
N ILE A 199 12.05 -0.01 23.74
CA ILE A 199 13.45 -0.11 23.34
C ILE A 199 13.59 -0.32 21.83
N ALA A 200 12.83 -1.25 21.24
CA ALA A 200 12.87 -1.50 19.80
C ALA A 200 12.54 -0.26 18.96
N ALA A 201 11.65 0.62 19.45
CA ALA A 201 11.35 1.88 18.80
C ALA A 201 12.49 2.90 18.86
N VAL A 202 13.33 2.84 19.90
CA VAL A 202 14.57 3.66 20.04
C VAL A 202 15.71 3.09 19.18
N VAL A 203 15.84 1.76 19.13
CA VAL A 203 16.87 1.07 18.31
C VAL A 203 16.69 1.38 16.82
N SER A 204 15.44 1.40 16.36
CA SER A 204 15.12 1.44 14.94
C SER A 204 14.72 2.85 14.46
N ARG A 205 15.66 3.52 13.79
CA ARG A 205 15.31 4.61 12.86
C ARG A 205 14.64 4.00 11.63
N GLN A 206 13.32 3.77 11.75
CA GLN A 206 12.54 2.98 10.81
C GLN A 206 12.71 3.48 9.37
N SER A 207 12.97 2.56 8.44
CA SER A 207 13.20 2.81 7.01
C SER A 207 14.58 3.42 6.64
N SER A 208 15.50 3.60 7.59
CA SER A 208 16.90 3.93 7.28
C SER A 208 17.72 2.70 6.90
N VAL A 209 18.80 2.91 6.14
CA VAL A 209 19.75 1.86 5.76
C VAL A 209 20.60 1.48 6.98
N ILE A 210 20.74 0.19 7.22
CA ILE A 210 21.58 -0.38 8.28
C ILE A 210 22.57 -1.40 7.70
N PRO A 211 23.73 -1.61 8.31
CA PRO A 211 24.76 -2.49 7.74
C PRO A 211 24.40 -3.97 7.83
N SER A 212 23.65 -4.39 8.86
CA SER A 212 23.29 -5.79 9.06
C SER A 212 22.20 -5.97 10.12
N ARG A 213 21.66 -7.19 10.23
CA ARG A 213 20.78 -7.57 11.34
C ARG A 213 21.51 -7.54 12.70
N GLU A 214 22.80 -7.85 12.69
CA GLU A 214 23.61 -7.90 13.91
C GLU A 214 23.75 -6.52 14.56
N TYR A 215 23.83 -5.46 13.73
CA TYR A 215 23.79 -4.08 14.20
C TYR A 215 22.55 -3.79 15.09
N LEU A 216 21.37 -4.28 14.69
CA LEU A 216 20.15 -4.10 15.49
C LEU A 216 20.20 -4.88 16.81
N ARG A 217 20.74 -6.10 16.80
CA ARG A 217 20.87 -6.93 18.01
C ARG A 217 21.78 -6.27 19.04
N GLN A 218 22.96 -5.84 18.61
CA GLN A 218 23.92 -5.15 19.46
C GLN A 218 23.32 -3.87 20.06
N LYS A 219 22.69 -3.02 19.24
CA LYS A 219 22.02 -1.80 19.71
C LYS A 219 20.88 -2.09 20.67
N ASN A 220 20.10 -3.14 20.44
CA ASN A 220 19.03 -3.55 21.35
C ASN A 220 19.59 -3.97 22.72
N THR A 221 20.61 -4.82 22.76
CA THR A 221 21.25 -5.24 24.01
C THR A 221 21.89 -4.07 24.77
N GLU A 222 22.56 -3.16 24.06
CA GLU A 222 23.11 -1.92 24.66
C GLU A 222 22.00 -1.09 25.34
N LEU A 223 20.85 -0.93 24.68
CA LEU A 223 19.73 -0.15 25.20
C LEU A 223 18.94 -0.89 26.30
N GLU A 224 18.85 -2.21 26.24
CA GLU A 224 18.28 -3.03 27.32
C GLU A 224 19.06 -2.86 28.62
N GLU A 225 20.39 -2.89 28.57
CA GLU A 225 21.20 -2.67 29.78
C GLU A 225 21.13 -1.21 30.24
N LYS A 226 21.24 -0.24 29.30
CA LYS A 226 21.11 1.20 29.61
C LYS A 226 19.80 1.53 30.32
N TYR A 227 18.69 0.95 29.85
CA TYR A 227 17.36 1.24 30.37
C TYR A 227 16.87 0.22 31.39
N LYS A 228 17.68 -0.75 31.83
CA LYS A 228 17.26 -1.85 32.71
C LYS A 228 16.42 -1.41 33.91
N ASN A 229 16.91 -0.41 34.65
CA ASN A 229 16.27 0.13 35.85
C ASN A 229 15.72 1.55 35.66
N THR A 230 15.64 2.05 34.43
CA THR A 230 15.15 3.39 34.12
C THR A 230 14.01 3.33 33.11
N GLN A 231 13.30 4.45 32.99
CA GLN A 231 12.25 4.61 31.98
C GLN A 231 12.88 4.90 30.62
N VAL A 232 12.30 4.33 29.56
CA VAL A 232 12.71 4.64 28.19
C VAL A 232 11.99 5.93 27.78
N PRO A 233 12.71 7.02 27.46
CA PRO A 233 12.05 8.21 26.92
C PRO A 233 11.51 7.93 25.52
N MET A 234 10.35 8.50 25.20
CA MET A 234 9.81 8.43 23.84
C MET A 234 10.71 9.28 22.92
N PRO A 235 11.23 8.75 21.80
CA PRO A 235 11.96 9.55 20.83
C PRO A 235 11.09 10.63 20.16
N ASP A 236 11.66 11.79 19.85
CA ASP A 236 10.94 12.90 19.18
C ASP A 236 10.37 12.53 17.80
N TYR A 237 11.01 11.56 17.14
CA TYR A 237 10.59 11.02 15.85
C TYR A 237 9.53 9.92 15.97
N TRP A 238 8.97 9.65 17.15
CA TRP A 238 7.96 8.62 17.35
C TRP A 238 6.64 9.21 17.85
N GLY A 239 5.53 8.70 17.34
CA GLY A 239 4.21 9.03 17.88
C GLY A 239 3.06 8.51 17.04
N GLY A 240 1.87 9.07 17.26
CA GLY A 240 0.63 8.61 16.67
C GLY A 240 0.07 9.51 15.58
N TYR A 241 -0.66 8.89 14.67
CA TYR A 241 -1.54 9.53 13.70
C TYR A 241 -2.98 9.10 13.94
N ILE A 242 -3.92 9.95 13.54
CA ILE A 242 -5.35 9.63 13.46
C ILE A 242 -5.86 9.90 12.04
N VAL A 243 -6.50 8.91 11.42
CA VAL A 243 -7.22 9.07 10.15
C VAL A 243 -8.65 9.47 10.47
N LYS A 244 -9.07 10.66 10.04
CA LYS A 244 -10.43 11.17 10.20
C LYS A 244 -11.26 10.72 9.00
N PRO A 245 -12.21 9.79 9.16
CA PRO A 245 -12.88 9.18 8.02
C PRO A 245 -13.82 10.18 7.32
N HIS A 246 -13.68 10.30 6.01
CA HIS A 246 -14.68 10.92 5.12
C HIS A 246 -15.45 9.88 4.30
N MET A 247 -14.96 8.64 4.26
CA MET A 247 -15.54 7.53 3.54
C MET A 247 -15.21 6.25 4.30
N ILE A 248 -16.22 5.39 4.47
CA ILE A 248 -16.05 4.03 4.99
C ILE A 248 -16.86 3.09 4.09
N GLU A 249 -16.21 2.11 3.47
CA GLU A 249 -16.86 1.09 2.64
C GLU A 249 -16.83 -0.26 3.35
N PHE A 250 -17.98 -0.91 3.43
CA PHE A 250 -18.17 -2.27 3.91
C PHE A 250 -18.39 -3.18 2.71
N TRP A 251 -17.50 -4.14 2.53
CA TRP A 251 -17.53 -5.12 1.46
C TRP A 251 -17.73 -6.53 2.03
N GLN A 252 -18.72 -7.25 1.52
CA GLN A 252 -18.97 -8.66 1.85
C GLN A 252 -18.87 -9.50 0.57
N GLY A 253 -18.00 -10.52 0.63
CA GLY A 253 -17.79 -11.46 -0.46
C GLY A 253 -18.98 -12.40 -0.65
N GLN A 254 -19.33 -12.62 -1.91
CA GLN A 254 -20.45 -13.45 -2.38
C GLN A 254 -19.98 -14.43 -3.45
N THR A 255 -20.53 -15.65 -3.43
CA THR A 255 -20.10 -16.75 -4.32
C THR A 255 -20.43 -16.45 -5.78
N ASN A 256 -21.58 -15.84 -6.05
CA ASN A 256 -22.04 -15.45 -7.38
C ASN A 256 -21.30 -14.23 -7.97
N ARG A 257 -20.31 -13.66 -7.25
CA ARG A 257 -19.51 -12.48 -7.61
C ARG A 257 -20.27 -11.14 -7.54
N LEU A 258 -21.54 -11.17 -7.17
CA LEU A 258 -22.32 -9.96 -6.91
C LEU A 258 -22.03 -9.47 -5.48
N HIS A 259 -20.82 -8.95 -5.29
CA HIS A 259 -20.36 -8.51 -3.96
C HIS A 259 -21.18 -7.36 -3.41
N ASP A 260 -21.49 -7.43 -2.12
CA ASP A 260 -22.18 -6.37 -1.43
C ASP A 260 -21.21 -5.26 -1.06
N ARG A 261 -21.58 -4.03 -1.42
CA ARG A 261 -20.76 -2.84 -1.18
C ARG A 261 -21.65 -1.71 -0.69
N ILE A 262 -21.62 -1.48 0.62
CA ILE A 262 -22.30 -0.34 1.23
C ILE A 262 -21.23 0.68 1.62
N VAL A 263 -21.30 1.87 1.02
CA VAL A 263 -20.35 2.95 1.29
C VAL A 263 -21.04 4.08 2.06
N PHE A 264 -20.40 4.51 3.13
CA PHE A 264 -20.75 5.70 3.90
C PHE A 264 -19.82 6.84 3.49
N LEU A 265 -20.38 8.03 3.30
CA LEU A 265 -19.68 9.25 2.88
C LEU A 265 -20.05 10.42 3.78
N ARG A 266 -19.08 11.28 4.08
CA ARG A 266 -19.36 12.62 4.61
C ARG A 266 -19.65 13.56 3.44
N PRO A 267 -20.87 14.11 3.32
CA PRO A 267 -21.18 15.04 2.24
C PRO A 267 -20.36 16.32 2.38
N ASN A 268 -19.77 16.79 1.28
CA ASN A 268 -18.92 17.98 1.27
C ASN A 268 -19.71 19.28 1.51
N ASN A 269 -21.03 19.27 1.30
CA ASN A 269 -21.95 20.38 1.56
C ASN A 269 -23.36 19.79 1.77
N GLY A 270 -24.20 20.42 2.61
CA GLY A 270 -25.57 20.00 2.94
C GLY A 270 -26.58 20.12 1.78
N GLY A 271 -26.17 19.76 0.57
CA GLY A 271 -27.02 19.67 -0.61
C GLY A 271 -28.02 18.52 -0.52
N VAL A 272 -28.96 18.52 -1.45
CA VAL A 272 -29.97 17.47 -1.58
C VAL A 272 -29.28 16.14 -1.89
N LEU A 273 -29.69 15.08 -1.21
CA LEU A 273 -29.21 13.72 -1.49
C LEU A 273 -29.53 13.33 -2.94
N GLY A 274 -28.62 12.59 -3.56
CA GLY A 274 -28.93 11.89 -4.80
C GLY A 274 -30.04 10.85 -4.60
N GLU A 275 -30.69 10.44 -5.69
CA GLU A 275 -31.81 9.48 -5.65
C GLU A 275 -31.46 8.14 -4.96
N MET A 276 -30.21 7.69 -5.09
CA MET A 276 -29.69 6.44 -4.51
C MET A 276 -28.94 6.65 -3.19
N GLN A 277 -29.00 7.84 -2.60
CA GLN A 277 -28.35 8.15 -1.33
C GLN A 277 -29.36 8.17 -0.19
N HIS A 278 -28.95 7.62 0.94
CA HIS A 278 -29.77 7.51 2.14
C HIS A 278 -29.08 8.24 3.30
N GLN A 279 -29.87 8.87 4.17
CA GLN A 279 -29.36 9.50 5.38
C GLN A 279 -28.88 8.45 6.38
N ALA A 280 -27.75 8.73 7.04
CA ALA A 280 -27.19 7.93 8.12
C ALA A 280 -26.99 8.79 9.39
N GLU A 281 -26.59 8.17 10.50
CA GLU A 281 -26.35 8.88 11.76
C GLU A 281 -25.17 9.86 11.64
N GLY A 282 -25.14 10.92 12.45
CA GLY A 282 -23.95 11.79 12.57
C GLY A 282 -23.59 12.60 11.31
N GLY A 283 -24.57 12.86 10.45
CA GLY A 283 -24.40 13.62 9.21
C GLY A 283 -23.74 12.82 8.07
N TRP A 284 -23.66 11.50 8.21
CA TRP A 284 -23.24 10.61 7.14
C TRP A 284 -24.38 10.36 6.16
N VAL A 285 -24.01 9.97 4.95
CA VAL A 285 -24.93 9.40 3.96
C VAL A 285 -24.38 8.05 3.54
N TYR A 286 -25.22 7.14 3.10
CA TYR A 286 -24.78 5.87 2.55
C TYR A 286 -25.49 5.51 1.26
N GLN A 287 -24.84 4.66 0.46
CA GLN A 287 -25.36 4.16 -0.81
C GLN A 287 -24.72 2.80 -1.13
N ARG A 288 -25.39 2.03 -2.00
CA ARG A 288 -24.84 0.80 -2.55
C ARG A 288 -23.96 1.09 -3.76
N LEU A 289 -22.88 0.35 -3.92
CA LEU A 289 -22.04 0.36 -5.12
C LEU A 289 -22.15 -0.98 -5.85
N SER A 290 -22.03 -0.94 -7.18
CA SER A 290 -21.81 -2.16 -7.96
C SER A 290 -20.50 -2.84 -7.51
N PRO A 291 -20.46 -4.18 -7.45
CA PRO A 291 -19.21 -4.93 -7.31
C PRO A 291 -18.23 -4.67 -8.46
#